data_AF-A0AAD4FFK6-F1
#
_entry.id   AF-A0AAD4FFK6-F1
#
_cell.length_a   1.000
_cell.length_b   1.000
_cell.length_c   1.000
_cell.angle_alpha   90.00
_cell.angle_beta   90.00
_cell.angle_gamma   90.00
#
_symmetry.space_group_name_H-M   'P 1'
#
loop_
_entity.id
_entity.type
_entity.pdbx_description
1 polymer ?
#
loop_
_entity_poly.entity_id
_entity_poly.type
_entity_poly.pdbx_seq_one_letter_code
_entity_poly.pdbx_strand_id
1 'polypeptide(L)'
;MVHISQIKENNAQIDEETAPRVAVFVGGTSGIGKLTLDAVIRLRTHLKAYVVGRQESEAAFKPFIKKTHLANAKASIIWVEGQISLLSEVKRVCDHIKELETSIDILFMTSGYVASSERQNTSEGLEISHALEFYSRICFTQNLLPLLRSSGRARVMSVRSGGMEGEFFFNENDLLLEAPDEFGPMASVRHMGNMNTLALERIAEMPENKNIVFMHCHPGSVRTGNLFRGFQEGSWGSWLAATFMDPVIWLMAYREEEVAKRYLYQITSAAFGGKGIPLGAGVVEGKTTKGKREGSLFLVHHTCETTLNEKKLKKLRVSAQDKVWVKTQEIVGSYV
;
A
#
# COMPACT_ATOMS: atom_id res chain seq x y z
N MET A 1 20.79 5.63 -1.63
CA MET A 1 19.49 6.34 -1.54
C MET A 1 19.26 7.10 -2.83
N VAL A 2 18.06 7.06 -3.43
CA VAL A 2 17.75 7.95 -4.56
C VAL A 2 17.62 9.38 -4.04
N HIS A 3 18.42 10.29 -4.59
CA HIS A 3 18.48 11.67 -4.10
C HIS A 3 17.21 12.44 -4.47
N ILE A 4 16.76 13.33 -3.58
CA ILE A 4 15.50 14.07 -3.79
C ILE A 4 15.54 14.98 -5.03
N SER A 5 16.72 15.44 -5.47
CA SER A 5 16.87 16.18 -6.73
C SER A 5 16.54 15.32 -7.95
N GLN A 6 17.08 14.09 -8.01
CA GLN A 6 16.81 13.13 -9.09
C GLN A 6 15.32 12.77 -9.16
N ILE A 7 14.68 12.61 -7.99
CA ILE A 7 13.23 12.38 -7.89
C ILE A 7 12.45 13.55 -8.48
N LYS A 8 12.84 14.80 -8.17
CA LYS A 8 12.19 16.00 -8.71
C LYS A 8 12.37 16.10 -10.23
N GLU A 9 13.57 15.84 -10.73
CA GLU A 9 13.88 15.85 -12.17
C GLU A 9 13.10 14.79 -12.94
N ASN A 10 12.94 13.58 -12.39
CA ASN A 10 12.11 12.54 -12.99
C ASN A 10 10.62 12.93 -12.96
N ASN A 11 10.11 13.40 -11.82
CA ASN A 11 8.71 13.81 -11.70
C ASN A 11 8.36 15.00 -12.61
N ALA A 12 9.31 15.90 -12.90
CA ALA A 12 9.09 17.05 -13.78
C ALA A 12 8.85 16.67 -15.25
N GLN A 13 9.18 15.43 -15.63
CA GLN A 13 8.96 14.91 -16.99
C GLN A 13 7.58 14.26 -17.16
N ILE A 14 6.78 14.17 -16.09
CA ILE A 14 5.43 13.58 -16.17
C ILE A 14 4.50 14.52 -16.93
N ASP A 15 3.81 13.97 -17.91
CA ASP A 15 2.88 14.65 -18.80
C ASP A 15 1.55 13.88 -18.96
N GLU A 16 0.69 14.35 -19.86
CA GLU A 16 -0.64 13.76 -20.12
C GLU A 16 -0.57 12.32 -20.67
N GLU A 17 0.53 11.94 -21.32
CA GLU A 17 0.71 10.60 -21.86
C GLU A 17 1.21 9.61 -20.81
N THR A 18 2.08 10.07 -19.91
CA THR A 18 2.78 9.26 -18.91
C THR A 18 2.11 9.24 -17.54
N ALA A 19 1.28 10.24 -17.22
CA ALA A 19 0.51 10.28 -15.97
C ALA A 19 -0.53 9.14 -15.88
N PRO A 20 -0.85 8.69 -14.65
CA PRO A 20 -1.95 7.75 -14.44
C PRO A 20 -3.29 8.42 -14.70
N ARG A 21 -4.21 7.71 -15.37
CA ARG A 21 -5.55 8.17 -15.73
C ARG A 21 -6.62 7.65 -14.79
N VAL A 22 -6.51 6.39 -14.36
CA VAL A 22 -7.47 5.78 -13.41
C VAL A 22 -6.72 5.24 -12.21
N ALA A 23 -7.08 5.69 -11.02
CA ALA A 23 -6.42 5.30 -9.78
C ALA A 23 -7.43 4.94 -8.68
N VAL A 24 -7.12 3.90 -7.91
CA VAL A 24 -7.87 3.48 -6.73
C VAL A 24 -6.99 3.63 -5.51
N PHE A 25 -7.38 4.51 -4.59
CA PHE A 25 -6.69 4.78 -3.34
C PHE A 25 -7.46 4.18 -2.16
N VAL A 26 -6.95 3.06 -1.65
CA VAL A 26 -7.44 2.40 -0.45
C VAL A 26 -6.65 2.95 0.75
N GLY A 27 -7.26 3.89 1.47
CA GLY A 27 -6.57 4.69 2.50
C GLY A 27 -6.10 6.06 2.02
N GLY A 28 -6.73 6.63 0.99
CA GLY A 28 -6.43 7.96 0.43
C GLY A 28 -6.98 9.15 1.24
N THR A 29 -7.62 8.92 2.38
CA THR A 29 -8.32 9.98 3.14
C THR A 29 -7.40 10.80 4.05
N SER A 30 -6.22 10.27 4.39
CA SER A 30 -5.22 10.90 5.27
C SER A 30 -3.81 10.36 4.99
N GLY A 31 -2.79 11.00 5.57
CA GLY A 31 -1.41 10.52 5.55
C GLY A 31 -0.85 10.29 4.13
N ILE A 32 -0.08 9.22 3.98
CA ILE A 32 0.67 8.90 2.74
C ILE A 32 -0.25 8.80 1.51
N GLY A 33 -1.41 8.13 1.64
CA GLY A 33 -2.36 7.99 0.54
C GLY A 33 -2.88 9.35 0.05
N LYS A 34 -3.27 10.23 0.97
CA LYS A 34 -3.75 11.59 0.65
C LYS A 34 -2.65 12.46 0.03
N LEU A 35 -1.44 12.39 0.56
CA LEU A 35 -0.29 13.14 0.05
C LEU A 35 0.08 12.71 -1.38
N THR A 36 0.05 11.40 -1.63
CA THR A 36 0.32 10.83 -2.96
C THR A 36 -0.77 11.24 -3.94
N LEU A 37 -2.05 11.14 -3.54
CA LEU A 37 -3.17 11.59 -4.36
C LEU A 37 -3.08 13.09 -4.71
N ASP A 38 -2.76 13.96 -3.74
CA ASP A 38 -2.55 15.40 -3.99
C ASP A 38 -1.40 15.63 -5.00
N ALA A 39 -0.33 14.84 -4.90
CA ALA A 39 0.80 14.93 -5.83
C ALA A 39 0.39 14.56 -7.27
N VAL A 40 -0.38 13.49 -7.45
CA VAL A 40 -0.89 13.08 -8.77
C VAL A 40 -1.85 14.13 -9.33
N ILE A 41 -2.76 14.67 -8.51
CA ILE A 41 -3.70 15.72 -8.93
C ILE A 41 -2.95 16.97 -9.42
N ARG A 42 -1.86 17.34 -8.74
CA ARG A 42 -1.04 18.52 -9.09
C ARG A 42 -0.28 18.39 -10.41
N LEU A 43 -0.26 17.21 -11.04
CA LEU A 43 0.23 17.05 -12.41
C LEU A 43 -0.63 17.78 -13.45
N ARG A 44 -1.88 18.14 -13.11
CA ARG A 44 -2.82 18.85 -14.00
C ARG A 44 -3.16 18.10 -15.30
N THR A 45 -3.08 16.78 -15.24
CA THR A 45 -3.50 15.83 -16.28
C THR A 45 -4.91 15.30 -16.00
N HIS A 46 -5.50 14.58 -16.96
CA HIS A 46 -6.74 13.85 -16.73
C HIS A 46 -6.52 12.72 -15.72
N LEU A 47 -7.33 12.73 -14.66
CA LEU A 47 -7.30 11.75 -13.60
C LEU A 47 -8.72 11.46 -13.14
N LYS A 48 -9.07 10.18 -13.04
CA LYS A 48 -10.24 9.69 -12.31
C LYS A 48 -9.72 8.88 -11.13
N ALA A 49 -9.90 9.39 -9.92
CA ALA A 49 -9.39 8.78 -8.70
C ALA A 49 -10.53 8.36 -7.78
N TYR A 50 -10.61 7.06 -7.50
CA TYR A 50 -11.51 6.48 -6.50
C TYR A 50 -10.82 6.51 -5.14
N VAL A 51 -11.44 7.16 -4.16
CA VAL A 51 -10.92 7.23 -2.79
C VAL A 51 -11.83 6.42 -1.90
N VAL A 52 -11.33 5.28 -1.46
CA VAL A 52 -12.06 4.38 -0.56
C VAL A 52 -11.83 4.82 0.88
N GLY A 53 -12.91 5.09 1.60
CA GLY A 53 -12.87 5.53 2.98
C GLY A 53 -14.14 5.17 3.74
N ARG A 54 -14.05 5.18 5.08
CA ARG A 54 -15.20 4.95 5.94
C ARG A 54 -16.13 6.15 5.96
N GLN A 55 -17.42 5.93 6.21
CA GLN A 55 -18.44 6.98 6.23
C GLN A 55 -18.05 8.18 7.11
N GLU A 56 -17.48 7.94 8.29
CA GLU A 56 -17.09 8.98 9.25
C GLU A 56 -15.96 9.88 8.72
N SER A 57 -15.21 9.41 7.73
CA SER A 57 -14.12 10.17 7.12
C SER A 57 -14.58 11.08 5.97
N GLU A 58 -15.82 10.92 5.46
CA GLU A 58 -16.29 11.63 4.27
C GLU A 58 -16.34 13.14 4.49
N ALA A 59 -16.93 13.58 5.62
CA ALA A 59 -17.09 15.00 5.93
C ALA A 59 -15.73 15.73 6.00
N ALA A 60 -14.72 15.10 6.61
CA ALA A 60 -13.36 15.63 6.69
C ALA A 60 -12.63 15.60 5.33
N PHE A 61 -13.06 14.74 4.40
CA PHE A 61 -12.47 14.62 3.07
C PHE A 61 -13.05 15.62 2.06
N LYS A 62 -14.32 16.06 2.23
CA LYS A 62 -14.97 17.03 1.33
C LYS A 62 -14.16 18.32 1.06
N PRO A 63 -13.51 18.97 2.05
CA PRO A 63 -12.67 20.14 1.80
C PRO A 63 -11.48 19.85 0.89
N PHE A 64 -10.91 18.64 0.97
CA PHE A 64 -9.83 18.21 0.08
C PHE A 64 -10.31 18.14 -1.36
N ILE A 65 -11.44 17.49 -1.63
CA ILE A 65 -12.03 17.39 -2.98
C ILE A 65 -12.24 18.79 -3.59
N LYS A 66 -12.80 19.73 -2.82
CA LYS A 66 -13.02 21.12 -3.27
C LYS A 66 -11.69 21.80 -3.64
N LYS A 67 -10.68 21.70 -2.77
CA LYS A 67 -9.35 22.28 -3.00
C LYS A 67 -8.68 21.67 -4.22
N THR A 68 -8.79 20.36 -4.42
CA THR A 68 -8.14 19.67 -5.54
C THR A 68 -8.82 19.96 -6.87
N HIS A 69 -10.14 20.14 -6.89
CA HIS A 69 -10.85 20.55 -8.10
C HIS A 69 -10.38 21.94 -8.60
N LEU A 70 -10.10 22.87 -7.68
CA LEU A 70 -9.48 24.17 -8.02
C LEU A 70 -8.05 24.02 -8.55
N ALA A 71 -7.29 23.02 -8.07
CA ALA A 71 -5.91 22.80 -8.49
C ALA A 71 -5.80 22.10 -9.86
N ASN A 72 -6.78 21.25 -10.20
CA ASN A 72 -6.86 20.53 -11.46
C ASN A 72 -8.33 20.24 -11.82
N ALA A 73 -8.90 21.04 -12.71
CA ALA A 73 -10.28 20.86 -13.18
C ALA A 73 -10.49 19.59 -14.04
N LYS A 74 -9.40 18.98 -14.55
CA LYS A 74 -9.46 17.70 -15.29
C LYS A 74 -9.49 16.48 -14.37
N ALA A 75 -9.30 16.67 -13.06
CA ALA A 75 -9.36 15.58 -12.09
C ALA A 75 -10.80 15.37 -11.58
N SER A 76 -11.27 14.13 -11.63
CA SER A 76 -12.51 13.67 -11.01
C SER A 76 -12.16 12.80 -9.80
N ILE A 77 -12.50 13.27 -8.60
CA ILE A 77 -12.27 12.55 -7.35
C ILE A 77 -13.60 11.96 -6.89
N ILE A 78 -13.68 10.62 -6.89
CA ILE A 78 -14.89 9.87 -6.58
C ILE A 78 -14.71 9.28 -5.19
N TRP A 79 -15.58 9.70 -4.27
CA TRP A 79 -15.66 9.08 -2.96
C TRP A 79 -16.37 7.72 -3.07
N VAL A 80 -15.78 6.68 -2.48
CA VAL A 80 -16.42 5.38 -2.33
C VAL A 80 -16.41 5.00 -0.85
N GLU A 81 -17.58 4.96 -0.25
CA GLU A 81 -17.71 4.47 1.11
C GLU A 81 -17.36 2.98 1.17
N GLY A 82 -16.56 2.58 2.16
CA GLY A 82 -16.27 1.18 2.44
C GLY A 82 -15.60 0.96 3.80
N GLN A 83 -16.22 0.12 4.64
CA GLN A 83 -15.61 -0.41 5.87
C GLN A 83 -14.72 -1.60 5.53
N ILE A 84 -13.59 -1.33 4.89
CA ILE A 84 -12.68 -2.34 4.29
C ILE A 84 -11.96 -3.26 5.30
N SER A 85 -12.23 -3.16 6.60
CA SER A 85 -11.88 -4.24 7.54
C SER A 85 -12.78 -5.46 7.34
N LEU A 86 -13.91 -5.31 6.63
CA LEU A 86 -14.80 -6.38 6.20
C LEU A 86 -14.51 -6.69 4.72
N LEU A 87 -14.22 -7.94 4.40
CA LEU A 87 -13.95 -8.40 3.04
C LEU A 87 -15.20 -8.37 2.16
N SER A 88 -16.38 -8.52 2.74
CA SER A 88 -17.66 -8.29 2.04
C SER A 88 -17.75 -6.87 1.47
N GLU A 89 -17.32 -5.87 2.25
CA GLU A 89 -17.25 -4.48 1.79
C GLU A 89 -16.17 -4.26 0.74
N VAL A 90 -15.02 -4.93 0.86
CA VAL A 90 -13.98 -4.90 -0.19
C VAL A 90 -14.53 -5.41 -1.52
N LYS A 91 -15.24 -6.54 -1.50
CA LYS A 91 -15.90 -7.10 -2.69
C LYS A 91 -16.90 -6.10 -3.30
N ARG A 92 -17.80 -5.55 -2.48
CA ARG A 92 -18.81 -4.56 -2.94
C ARG A 92 -18.15 -3.35 -3.60
N VAL A 93 -17.09 -2.81 -2.99
CA VAL A 93 -16.32 -1.68 -3.55
C VAL A 93 -15.66 -2.06 -4.88
N CYS A 94 -15.06 -3.25 -4.96
CA CYS A 94 -14.44 -3.71 -6.20
C CYS A 94 -15.47 -3.92 -7.31
N ASP A 95 -16.62 -4.52 -7.02
CA ASP A 95 -17.72 -4.71 -7.97
C ASP A 95 -18.20 -3.38 -8.53
N HIS A 96 -18.41 -2.38 -7.66
CA HIS A 96 -18.77 -1.03 -8.08
C HIS A 96 -17.73 -0.37 -9.00
N ILE A 97 -16.43 -0.55 -8.72
CA ILE A 97 -15.37 0.00 -9.59
C ILE A 97 -15.33 -0.74 -10.93
N LYS A 98 -15.53 -2.07 -10.94
CA LYS A 98 -15.60 -2.89 -12.17
C LYS A 98 -16.76 -2.52 -13.08
N GLU A 99 -17.86 -2.02 -12.54
CA GLU A 99 -18.99 -1.50 -13.33
C GLU A 99 -18.66 -0.18 -14.03
N LEU A 100 -17.74 0.62 -13.48
CA LEU A 100 -17.46 1.98 -13.93
C LEU A 100 -16.19 2.11 -14.77
N GLU A 101 -15.31 1.11 -14.74
CA GLU A 101 -13.97 1.18 -15.33
C GLU A 101 -13.66 -0.03 -16.20
N THR A 102 -12.88 0.22 -17.25
CA THR A 102 -12.33 -0.82 -18.14
C THR A 102 -10.85 -1.09 -17.87
N SER A 103 -10.17 -0.18 -17.18
CA SER A 103 -8.75 -0.31 -16.82
C SER A 103 -8.41 0.50 -15.58
N ILE A 104 -7.45 0.03 -14.79
CA ILE A 104 -6.90 0.76 -13.63
C ILE A 104 -5.39 0.87 -13.80
N ASP A 105 -4.85 2.09 -13.71
CA ASP A 105 -3.41 2.33 -13.78
C ASP A 105 -2.76 2.18 -12.40
N ILE A 106 -3.42 2.60 -11.32
CA ILE A 106 -2.84 2.58 -9.98
C ILE A 106 -3.82 1.96 -8.99
N LEU A 107 -3.38 0.93 -8.26
CA LEU A 107 -4.01 0.47 -7.02
C LEU A 107 -3.06 0.79 -5.86
N PHE A 108 -3.40 1.79 -5.05
CA PHE A 108 -2.55 2.31 -3.98
C PHE A 108 -3.17 2.03 -2.62
N MET A 109 -2.55 1.16 -1.83
CA MET A 109 -3.11 0.65 -0.58
C MET A 109 -2.24 1.03 0.61
N THR A 110 -2.77 1.89 1.49
CA THR A 110 -2.09 2.40 2.69
C THR A 110 -2.88 2.16 3.98
N SER A 111 -4.09 1.62 3.90
CA SER A 111 -4.95 1.37 5.07
C SER A 111 -4.27 0.48 6.11
N GLY A 112 -4.38 0.86 7.38
CA GLY A 112 -3.73 0.19 8.51
C GLY A 112 -3.45 1.15 9.66
N TYR A 113 -3.02 0.60 10.79
CA TYR A 113 -2.64 1.35 11.99
C TYR A 113 -1.80 0.49 12.93
N VAL A 114 -1.10 1.07 13.89
CA VAL A 114 -0.36 0.28 14.88
C VAL A 114 -1.38 -0.35 15.84
N ALA A 115 -1.54 -1.68 15.76
CA ALA A 115 -2.41 -2.43 16.67
C ALA A 115 -1.99 -2.24 18.13
N SER A 116 -2.94 -2.34 19.06
CA SER A 116 -2.62 -2.49 20.48
C SER A 116 -2.18 -3.92 20.79
N SER A 117 -1.92 -4.22 22.06
CA SER A 117 -1.64 -5.59 22.49
C SER A 117 -2.88 -6.47 22.59
N GLU A 118 -4.08 -5.89 22.55
CA GLU A 118 -5.33 -6.62 22.61
C GLU A 118 -5.86 -6.88 21.19
N ARG A 119 -6.20 -8.13 20.89
CA ARG A 119 -6.83 -8.48 19.60
C ARG A 119 -8.26 -7.96 19.58
N GLN A 120 -8.61 -7.26 18.50
CA GLN A 120 -9.98 -6.83 18.23
C GLN A 120 -10.41 -7.41 16.89
N ASN A 121 -11.39 -8.31 16.92
CA ASN A 121 -11.86 -8.98 15.72
C ASN A 121 -13.08 -8.27 15.14
N THR A 122 -13.17 -8.29 13.81
CA THR A 122 -14.34 -7.92 13.03
C THR A 122 -15.46 -8.96 13.19
N SER A 123 -16.65 -8.64 12.70
CA SER A 123 -17.76 -9.61 12.59
C SER A 123 -17.46 -10.79 11.66
N GLU A 124 -16.46 -10.68 10.78
CA GLU A 124 -15.97 -11.77 9.92
C GLU A 124 -14.83 -12.58 10.59
N GLY A 125 -14.54 -12.32 11.87
CA GLY A 125 -13.58 -13.08 12.67
C GLY A 125 -12.12 -12.69 12.45
N LEU A 126 -11.82 -11.76 11.55
CA LEU A 126 -10.47 -11.26 11.32
C LEU A 126 -10.11 -10.15 12.31
N GLU A 127 -8.89 -10.17 12.84
CA GLU A 127 -8.36 -9.04 13.59
C GLU A 127 -8.33 -7.79 12.69
N ILE A 128 -8.81 -6.65 13.19
CA ILE A 128 -9.08 -5.45 12.39
C ILE A 128 -7.82 -4.95 11.68
N SER A 129 -6.68 -4.87 12.37
CA SER A 129 -5.44 -4.41 11.73
C SER A 129 -4.95 -5.40 10.67
N HIS A 130 -5.09 -6.71 10.88
CA HIS A 130 -4.75 -7.74 9.90
C HIS A 130 -5.66 -7.67 8.67
N ALA A 131 -6.95 -7.43 8.87
CA ALA A 131 -7.90 -7.21 7.78
C ALA A 131 -7.50 -6.00 6.92
N LEU A 132 -7.12 -4.88 7.54
CA LEU A 132 -6.72 -3.66 6.84
C LEU A 132 -5.34 -3.75 6.17
N GLU A 133 -4.39 -4.41 6.83
CA GLU A 133 -2.98 -4.41 6.43
C GLU A 133 -2.63 -5.54 5.48
N PHE A 134 -3.41 -6.61 5.44
CA PHE A 134 -3.13 -7.76 4.59
C PHE A 134 -4.35 -8.24 3.81
N TYR A 135 -5.40 -8.75 4.48
CA TYR A 135 -6.48 -9.48 3.78
C TYR A 135 -7.26 -8.61 2.80
N SER A 136 -7.62 -7.38 3.16
CA SER A 136 -8.27 -6.43 2.25
C SER A 136 -7.38 -6.10 1.05
N ARG A 137 -6.06 -6.00 1.24
CA ARG A 137 -5.11 -5.66 0.16
C ARG A 137 -5.01 -6.78 -0.86
N ILE A 138 -4.94 -8.03 -0.40
CA ILE A 138 -4.96 -9.18 -1.30
C ILE A 138 -6.31 -9.29 -2.00
N CYS A 139 -7.42 -9.10 -1.28
CA CYS A 139 -8.76 -9.12 -1.84
C CYS A 139 -8.97 -8.04 -2.93
N PHE A 140 -8.58 -6.78 -2.66
CA PHE A 140 -8.58 -5.69 -3.66
C PHE A 140 -7.70 -6.04 -4.86
N THR A 141 -6.48 -6.53 -4.61
CA THR A 141 -5.54 -6.87 -5.67
C THR A 141 -6.14 -7.92 -6.60
N GLN A 142 -6.62 -9.04 -6.06
CA GLN A 142 -7.15 -10.14 -6.86
C GLN A 142 -8.43 -9.74 -7.62
N ASN A 143 -9.38 -9.06 -6.96
CA ASN A 143 -10.62 -8.59 -7.59
C ASN A 143 -10.38 -7.66 -8.78
N LEU A 144 -9.38 -6.77 -8.67
CA LEU A 144 -9.11 -5.74 -9.67
C LEU A 144 -8.07 -6.17 -10.72
N LEU A 145 -7.53 -7.40 -10.63
CA LEU A 145 -6.60 -7.94 -11.64
C LEU A 145 -7.12 -7.80 -13.08
N PRO A 146 -8.40 -8.08 -13.42
CA PRO A 146 -8.88 -7.91 -14.79
C PRO A 146 -8.70 -6.48 -15.34
N LEU A 147 -8.95 -5.46 -14.51
CA LEU A 147 -8.79 -4.05 -14.90
C LEU A 147 -7.32 -3.62 -14.92
N LEU A 148 -6.52 -4.11 -13.96
CA LEU A 148 -5.08 -3.85 -13.90
C LEU A 148 -4.36 -4.44 -15.13
N ARG A 149 -4.72 -5.66 -15.54
CA ARG A 149 -4.18 -6.32 -16.75
C ARG A 149 -4.49 -5.51 -18.01
N SER A 150 -5.66 -4.87 -18.05
CA SER A 150 -6.14 -4.11 -19.22
C SER A 150 -5.48 -2.75 -19.39
N SER A 151 -4.86 -2.18 -18.35
CA SER A 151 -4.23 -0.85 -18.40
C SER A 151 -2.95 -0.79 -19.24
N GLY A 152 -2.14 -1.87 -19.22
CA GLY A 152 -0.84 -1.90 -19.90
C GLY A 152 0.23 -0.98 -19.28
N ARG A 153 -0.07 -0.29 -18.17
CA ARG A 153 0.86 0.52 -17.36
C ARG A 153 0.60 0.38 -15.84
N ALA A 154 -0.16 -0.66 -15.46
CA ALA A 154 -0.69 -0.80 -14.12
C ALA A 154 0.40 -0.97 -13.05
N ARG A 155 0.16 -0.36 -11.88
CA ARG A 155 0.98 -0.54 -10.68
C ARG A 155 0.12 -0.82 -9.46
N VAL A 156 0.48 -1.87 -8.73
CA VAL A 156 -0.11 -2.23 -7.45
C VAL A 156 0.89 -1.94 -6.35
N MET A 157 0.51 -1.08 -5.40
CA MET A 157 1.35 -0.70 -4.28
C MET A 157 0.69 -1.03 -2.96
N SER A 158 1.35 -1.87 -2.17
CA SER A 158 1.03 -2.13 -0.77
C SER A 158 2.05 -1.40 0.10
N VAL A 159 1.60 -0.44 0.91
CA VAL A 159 2.50 0.36 1.76
C VAL A 159 2.41 -0.12 3.20
N ARG A 160 3.55 -0.55 3.74
CA ARG A 160 3.91 -0.85 5.14
C ARG A 160 4.83 -2.08 5.15
N SER A 161 5.95 -2.04 5.87
CA SER A 161 6.82 -3.21 6.09
C SER A 161 7.53 -3.87 4.90
N GLY A 162 7.44 -3.36 3.67
CA GLY A 162 8.20 -3.92 2.54
C GLY A 162 9.73 -3.87 2.71
N GLY A 163 10.42 -4.99 2.50
CA GLY A 163 11.87 -5.07 2.70
C GLY A 163 12.28 -5.32 4.16
N MET A 164 11.32 -5.46 5.06
CA MET A 164 11.55 -5.78 6.47
C MET A 164 11.41 -7.28 6.79
N GLU A 165 11.28 -8.15 5.78
CA GLU A 165 10.89 -9.53 5.97
C GLU A 165 11.92 -10.34 6.75
N GLY A 166 11.43 -11.30 7.54
CA GLY A 166 12.27 -12.21 8.29
C GLY A 166 11.50 -12.98 9.37
N GLU A 167 12.19 -13.93 9.99
CA GLU A 167 11.59 -14.90 10.92
C GLU A 167 11.25 -14.29 12.29
N PHE A 168 11.88 -13.17 12.64
CA PHE A 168 11.62 -12.51 13.90
C PHE A 168 10.20 -11.92 13.89
N PHE A 169 9.40 -12.31 14.87
CA PHE A 169 7.97 -12.01 14.96
C PHE A 169 7.11 -12.58 13.82
N PHE A 170 7.46 -13.77 13.34
CA PHE A 170 6.67 -14.49 12.35
C PHE A 170 6.42 -15.94 12.78
N ASN A 171 5.14 -16.31 12.83
CA ASN A 171 4.69 -17.64 13.22
C ASN A 171 3.96 -18.30 12.05
N GLU A 172 4.67 -19.12 11.28
CA GLU A 172 4.09 -19.78 10.10
C GLU A 172 3.08 -20.90 10.43
N ASN A 173 2.96 -21.29 11.71
CA ASN A 173 1.99 -22.27 12.18
C ASN A 173 0.73 -21.61 12.77
N ASP A 174 0.78 -20.30 13.01
CA ASP A 174 -0.36 -19.48 13.44
C ASP A 174 -0.38 -18.17 12.65
N LEU A 175 -0.86 -18.25 11.40
CA LEU A 175 -0.91 -17.11 10.47
C LEU A 175 -1.94 -16.04 10.86
N LEU A 176 -2.83 -16.33 11.80
CA LEU A 176 -3.82 -15.39 12.31
C LEU A 176 -3.37 -14.73 13.62
N LEU A 177 -2.29 -15.23 14.24
CA LEU A 177 -1.83 -14.85 15.57
C LEU A 177 -2.95 -14.96 16.61
N GLU A 178 -3.62 -16.11 16.62
CA GLU A 178 -4.70 -16.42 17.56
C GLU A 178 -4.22 -17.04 18.87
N ALA A 179 -3.03 -17.64 18.88
CA ALA A 179 -2.50 -18.25 20.09
C ALA A 179 -2.22 -17.17 21.16
N PRO A 180 -2.35 -17.53 22.45
CA PRO A 180 -2.01 -16.63 23.54
C PRO A 180 -0.58 -16.08 23.39
N ASP A 181 -0.39 -14.80 23.69
CA ASP A 181 0.91 -14.10 23.69
C ASP A 181 1.63 -13.98 22.33
N GLU A 182 1.06 -14.50 21.24
CA GLU A 182 1.62 -14.37 19.88
C GLU A 182 1.26 -13.02 19.21
N PHE A 183 0.19 -12.37 19.68
CA PHE A 183 -0.25 -11.08 19.14
C PHE A 183 0.33 -9.88 19.91
N GLY A 184 0.67 -8.84 19.17
CA GLY A 184 1.07 -7.56 19.72
C GLY A 184 1.49 -6.57 18.63
N PRO A 185 1.80 -5.31 18.98
CA PRO A 185 2.03 -4.25 17.99
C PRO A 185 3.14 -4.57 16.99
N MET A 186 4.30 -5.01 17.50
CA MET A 186 5.43 -5.39 16.64
C MET A 186 5.23 -6.73 15.95
N ALA A 187 4.55 -7.67 16.62
CA ALA A 187 4.24 -8.97 16.04
C ALA A 187 3.35 -8.81 14.81
N SER A 188 2.23 -8.11 14.95
CA SER A 188 1.29 -7.82 13.88
C SER A 188 1.95 -7.14 12.67
N VAL A 189 2.71 -6.06 12.89
CA VAL A 189 3.39 -5.30 11.82
C VAL A 189 4.36 -6.16 11.00
N ARG A 190 5.13 -7.02 11.68
CA ARG A 190 6.16 -7.86 11.05
C ARG A 190 5.52 -9.06 10.37
N HIS A 191 4.54 -9.67 11.02
CA HIS A 191 3.83 -10.83 10.52
C HIS A 191 3.03 -10.49 9.26
N MET A 192 2.22 -9.43 9.29
CA MET A 192 1.48 -8.95 8.11
C MET A 192 2.42 -8.48 6.99
N GLY A 193 3.59 -7.93 7.34
CA GLY A 193 4.63 -7.58 6.36
C GLY A 193 5.15 -8.79 5.59
N ASN A 194 5.50 -9.87 6.28
CA ASN A 194 5.91 -11.13 5.64
C ASN A 194 4.80 -11.68 4.75
N MET A 195 3.56 -11.73 5.26
CA MET A 195 2.43 -12.27 4.51
C MET A 195 2.14 -11.46 3.24
N ASN A 196 2.17 -10.12 3.32
CA ASN A 196 2.04 -9.24 2.14
C ASN A 196 3.06 -9.60 1.07
N THR A 197 4.35 -9.68 1.43
CA THR A 197 5.42 -10.00 0.48
C THR A 197 5.19 -11.36 -0.17
N LEU A 198 4.90 -12.40 0.61
CA LEU A 198 4.76 -13.76 0.10
C LEU A 198 3.55 -13.91 -0.82
N ALA A 199 2.42 -13.30 -0.48
CA ALA A 199 1.19 -13.36 -1.28
C ALA A 199 1.28 -12.48 -2.54
N LEU A 200 1.77 -11.24 -2.43
CA LEU A 200 1.94 -10.35 -3.58
C LEU A 200 2.99 -10.87 -4.56
N GLU A 201 4.10 -11.47 -4.07
CA GLU A 201 5.08 -12.12 -4.94
C GLU A 201 4.43 -13.23 -5.78
N ARG A 202 3.58 -14.06 -5.15
CA ARG A 202 2.88 -15.13 -5.86
C ARG A 202 1.90 -14.61 -6.90
N ILE A 203 1.18 -13.53 -6.61
CA ILE A 203 0.31 -12.87 -7.58
C ILE A 203 1.14 -12.27 -8.72
N ALA A 204 2.24 -11.58 -8.41
CA ALA A 204 3.10 -10.93 -9.40
C ALA A 204 3.76 -11.92 -10.38
N GLU A 205 4.02 -13.14 -9.93
CA GLU A 205 4.67 -14.20 -10.73
C GLU A 205 3.71 -14.98 -11.64
N MET A 206 2.40 -14.70 -11.57
CA MET A 206 1.44 -15.26 -12.52
C MET A 206 1.72 -14.71 -13.94
N PRO A 207 1.78 -15.55 -14.99
CA PRO A 207 2.13 -15.12 -16.34
C PRO A 207 1.26 -13.99 -16.91
N GLU A 208 -0.03 -13.98 -16.56
CA GLU A 208 -1.01 -12.97 -16.97
C GLU A 208 -0.72 -11.59 -16.36
N ASN A 209 0.08 -11.55 -15.28
CA ASN A 209 0.39 -10.36 -14.52
C ASN A 209 1.76 -9.74 -14.87
N LYS A 210 2.48 -10.30 -15.87
CA LYS A 210 3.85 -9.88 -16.23
C LYS A 210 4.01 -8.38 -16.55
N ASN A 211 2.94 -7.74 -17.02
CA ASN A 211 2.93 -6.31 -17.40
C ASN A 211 2.46 -5.37 -16.28
N ILE A 212 2.15 -5.90 -15.09
CA ILE A 212 1.76 -5.13 -13.91
C ILE A 212 2.98 -5.01 -13.00
N VAL A 213 3.27 -3.81 -12.53
CA VAL A 213 4.32 -3.58 -11.53
C VAL A 213 3.72 -3.79 -10.14
N PHE A 214 4.24 -4.77 -9.38
CA PHE A 214 3.86 -4.98 -7.98
C PHE A 214 4.94 -4.46 -7.04
N MET A 215 4.52 -3.70 -6.02
CA MET A 215 5.42 -3.07 -5.07
C MET A 215 4.90 -3.28 -3.65
N HIS A 216 5.80 -3.72 -2.76
CA HIS A 216 5.57 -3.71 -1.33
C HIS A 216 6.58 -2.76 -0.70
N CYS A 217 6.07 -1.67 -0.10
CA CYS A 217 6.87 -0.52 0.26
C CYS A 217 7.01 -0.37 1.78
N HIS A 218 8.18 -0.01 2.26
CA HIS A 218 8.37 0.50 3.62
C HIS A 218 8.43 2.03 3.60
N PRO A 219 7.49 2.74 4.27
CA PRO A 219 7.37 4.19 4.17
C PRO A 219 8.42 4.98 4.95
N GLY A 220 9.20 4.33 5.83
CA GLY A 220 9.99 5.04 6.83
C GLY A 220 9.09 5.72 7.86
N SER A 221 9.64 6.67 8.59
CA SER A 221 8.87 7.45 9.56
C SER A 221 8.05 8.53 8.86
N VAL A 222 6.72 8.45 8.97
CA VAL A 222 5.78 9.47 8.50
C VAL A 222 4.73 9.70 9.59
N ARG A 223 4.56 10.94 10.04
CA ARG A 223 3.60 11.28 11.09
C ARG A 223 2.18 11.38 10.52
N THR A 224 1.45 10.26 10.56
CA THR A 224 0.10 10.13 9.94
C THR A 224 -1.04 9.98 10.97
N GLY A 225 -0.72 10.03 12.27
CA GLY A 225 -1.65 9.73 13.36
C GLY A 225 -2.00 8.25 13.53
N ASN A 226 -1.42 7.37 12.70
CA ASN A 226 -1.64 5.91 12.75
C ASN A 226 -1.16 5.24 14.06
N LEU A 227 -0.25 5.88 14.78
CA LEU A 227 0.25 5.40 16.07
C LEU A 227 -0.86 5.32 17.11
N PHE A 228 -1.77 6.30 17.13
CA PHE A 228 -2.77 6.43 18.18
C PHE A 228 -4.07 5.65 17.91
N ARG A 229 -4.33 5.24 16.66
CA ARG A 229 -5.61 4.65 16.25
C ARG A 229 -5.90 3.27 16.87
N GLY A 230 -4.87 2.54 17.29
CA GLY A 230 -5.04 1.25 17.97
C GLY A 230 -5.23 1.37 19.48
N PHE A 231 -4.93 2.53 20.07
CA PHE A 231 -5.04 2.74 21.50
C PHE A 231 -6.37 3.41 21.86
N GLN A 232 -6.98 2.98 22.96
CA GLN A 232 -8.10 3.71 23.54
C GLN A 232 -7.63 5.08 24.03
N GLU A 233 -8.44 6.11 23.78
CA GLU A 233 -8.14 7.48 24.24
C GLU A 233 -8.02 7.51 25.77
N GLY A 234 -6.97 8.15 26.28
CA GLY A 234 -6.67 8.21 27.71
C GLY A 234 -6.07 6.93 28.32
N SER A 235 -5.88 5.86 27.54
CA SER A 235 -5.21 4.65 28.02
C SER A 235 -3.71 4.88 28.32
N TRP A 236 -3.14 4.02 29.16
CA TRP A 236 -1.69 4.00 29.43
C TRP A 236 -0.86 3.87 28.14
N GLY A 237 -1.30 3.03 27.19
CA GLY A 237 -0.65 2.88 25.88
C GLY A 237 -0.68 4.18 25.06
N SER A 238 -1.82 4.89 25.06
CA SER A 238 -1.94 6.20 24.40
C SER A 238 -1.05 7.26 25.06
N TRP A 239 -0.93 7.25 26.40
CA TRP A 239 -0.04 8.16 27.12
C TRP A 239 1.43 7.89 26.78
N LEU A 240 1.88 6.63 26.83
CA LEU A 240 3.24 6.25 26.44
C LEU A 240 3.56 6.66 24.99
N ALA A 241 2.63 6.40 24.07
CA ALA A 241 2.75 6.79 22.68
C ALA A 241 2.92 8.30 22.53
N ALA A 242 2.12 9.10 23.25
CA ALA A 242 2.17 10.57 23.20
C ALA A 242 3.44 11.14 23.85
N THR A 243 3.88 10.58 24.96
CA THR A 243 5.01 11.09 25.73
C THR A 243 6.36 10.74 25.11
N PHE A 244 6.53 9.53 24.56
CA PHE A 244 7.83 9.05 24.13
C PHE A 244 7.93 8.78 22.63
N MET A 245 6.91 8.17 22.02
CA MET A 245 7.00 7.71 20.63
C MET A 245 6.71 8.83 19.62
N ASP A 246 5.68 9.64 19.83
CA ASP A 246 5.29 10.70 18.90
C ASP A 246 6.35 11.82 18.78
N PRO A 247 7.04 12.28 19.85
CA PRO A 247 8.15 13.22 19.71
C PRO A 247 9.31 12.67 18.88
N VAL A 248 9.62 11.38 19.04
CA VAL A 248 10.67 10.69 18.26
C VAL A 248 10.25 10.55 16.80
N ILE A 249 8.98 10.19 16.54
CA ILE A 249 8.44 10.16 15.18
C ILE A 249 8.46 11.55 14.56
N TRP A 250 8.06 12.59 15.30
CA TRP A 250 8.09 13.96 14.82
C TRP A 250 9.49 14.41 14.40
N LEU A 251 10.51 14.06 15.20
CA LEU A 251 11.91 14.39 14.89
C LEU A 251 12.43 13.66 13.64
N MET A 252 12.03 12.39 13.44
CA MET A 252 12.53 11.55 12.35
C MET A 252 11.63 11.55 11.11
N ALA A 253 10.43 12.13 11.18
CA ALA A 253 9.45 12.04 10.11
C ALA A 253 9.89 12.84 8.88
N TYR A 254 9.72 12.23 7.71
CA TYR A 254 9.84 12.96 6.45
C TYR A 254 8.82 14.09 6.38
N ARG A 255 9.22 15.20 5.77
CA ARG A 255 8.29 16.28 5.42
C ARG A 255 7.24 15.75 4.44
N GLU A 256 5.99 16.16 4.61
CA GLU A 256 4.88 15.72 3.77
C GLU A 256 5.13 15.92 2.27
N GLU A 257 5.75 17.05 1.90
CA GLU A 257 6.12 17.36 0.52
C GLU A 257 7.15 16.37 -0.05
N GLU A 258 8.10 15.91 0.77
CA GLU A 258 9.08 14.91 0.36
C GLU A 258 8.43 13.53 0.19
N VAL A 259 7.54 13.14 1.11
CA VAL A 259 6.74 11.91 1.00
C VAL A 259 5.95 11.91 -0.31
N ALA A 260 5.24 13.01 -0.59
CA ALA A 260 4.46 13.19 -1.81
C ALA A 260 5.30 12.98 -3.08
N LYS A 261 6.49 13.59 -3.14
CA LYS A 261 7.43 13.46 -4.27
C LYS A 261 7.97 12.03 -4.44
N ARG A 262 8.33 11.37 -3.32
CA ARG A 262 8.87 10.02 -3.33
C ARG A 262 7.84 9.00 -3.80
N TYR A 263 6.59 9.11 -3.34
CA TYR A 263 5.54 8.20 -3.78
C TYR A 263 5.07 8.47 -5.21
N LEU A 264 5.02 9.74 -5.64
CA LEU A 264 4.79 10.08 -7.04
C LEU A 264 5.84 9.43 -7.96
N TYR A 265 7.11 9.48 -7.56
CA TYR A 265 8.20 8.81 -8.27
C TYR A 265 8.03 7.29 -8.32
N GLN A 266 7.69 6.66 -7.19
CA GLN A 266 7.48 5.21 -7.16
C GLN A 266 6.35 4.73 -8.09
N ILE A 267 5.26 5.51 -8.22
CA ILE A 267 4.13 5.15 -9.07
C ILE A 267 4.27 5.60 -10.54
N THR A 268 5.30 6.36 -10.91
CA THR A 268 5.45 6.85 -12.30
C THR A 268 6.80 6.54 -12.94
N SER A 269 7.84 6.24 -12.17
CA SER A 269 9.19 6.03 -12.70
C SER A 269 9.40 4.65 -13.31
N ALA A 270 10.16 4.57 -14.41
CA ALA A 270 10.64 3.32 -14.97
C ALA A 270 11.68 2.60 -14.09
N ALA A 271 12.12 3.22 -12.97
CA ALA A 271 13.01 2.59 -11.99
C ALA A 271 12.50 1.25 -11.44
N PHE A 272 11.19 1.03 -11.50
CA PHE A 272 10.51 -0.17 -10.98
C PHE A 272 9.87 -0.99 -12.12
N GLY A 273 10.44 -0.90 -13.32
CA GLY A 273 9.91 -1.58 -14.51
C GLY A 273 8.62 -0.96 -15.06
N GLY A 274 8.00 -1.69 -15.98
CA GLY A 274 6.78 -1.28 -16.68
C GLY A 274 6.95 -0.02 -17.54
N LYS A 275 5.82 0.60 -17.91
CA LYS A 275 5.82 1.90 -18.58
C LYS A 275 5.92 2.99 -17.52
N GLY A 276 6.95 3.82 -17.60
CA GLY A 276 7.19 4.92 -16.67
C GLY A 276 8.21 5.91 -17.21
N ILE A 277 8.43 6.99 -16.47
CA ILE A 277 9.39 8.03 -16.86
C ILE A 277 10.80 7.43 -16.90
N PRO A 278 11.52 7.55 -18.03
CA PRO A 278 12.88 7.06 -18.17
C PRO A 278 13.83 7.59 -17.09
N LEU A 279 14.84 6.78 -16.79
CA LEU A 279 15.83 7.12 -15.78
C LEU A 279 16.80 8.20 -16.27
N GLY A 280 17.05 9.20 -15.42
CA GLY A 280 18.15 10.13 -15.63
C GLY A 280 19.52 9.48 -15.36
N ALA A 281 20.59 10.18 -15.76
CA ALA A 281 21.95 9.69 -15.56
C ALA A 281 22.25 9.35 -14.09
N GLY A 282 22.86 8.19 -13.85
CA GLY A 282 23.28 7.74 -12.52
C GLY A 282 22.19 7.13 -11.64
N VAL A 283 20.93 7.07 -12.09
CA VAL A 283 19.87 6.33 -11.38
C VAL A 283 19.92 4.86 -11.79
N VAL A 284 20.05 3.98 -10.78
CA VAL A 284 20.10 2.53 -10.99
C VAL A 284 18.67 1.99 -11.01
N GLU A 285 18.38 1.19 -12.03
CA GLU A 285 17.12 0.47 -12.13
C GLU A 285 16.98 -0.55 -10.99
N GLY A 286 15.82 -0.54 -10.35
CA GLY A 286 15.49 -1.44 -9.26
C GLY A 286 15.40 -2.90 -9.72
N LYS A 287 15.55 -3.81 -8.77
CA LYS A 287 15.38 -5.25 -8.98
C LYS A 287 14.28 -5.79 -8.09
N THR A 288 13.50 -6.72 -8.64
CA THR A 288 12.51 -7.50 -7.92
C THR A 288 13.17 -8.42 -6.88
N THR A 289 12.37 -9.05 -6.03
CA THR A 289 12.78 -10.09 -5.07
C THR A 289 13.41 -11.33 -5.69
N LYS A 290 13.33 -11.48 -7.03
CA LYS A 290 14.01 -12.52 -7.81
C LYS A 290 15.20 -11.99 -8.63
N GLY A 291 15.60 -10.73 -8.43
CA GLY A 291 16.70 -10.11 -9.16
C GLY A 291 16.38 -9.70 -10.61
N LYS A 292 15.10 -9.78 -11.01
CA LYS A 292 14.61 -9.43 -12.36
C LYS A 292 14.13 -7.96 -12.43
N ARG A 293 13.90 -7.45 -13.64
CA ARG A 293 13.34 -6.11 -13.90
C ARG A 293 11.80 -6.08 -14.00
N GLU A 294 11.15 -7.23 -14.10
CA GLU A 294 9.70 -7.37 -14.20
C GLU A 294 9.26 -8.79 -13.80
N GLY A 295 7.94 -9.04 -13.77
CA GLY A 295 7.35 -10.36 -13.55
C GLY A 295 7.58 -10.95 -12.15
N SER A 296 7.80 -10.09 -11.15
CA SER A 296 7.86 -10.44 -9.73
C SER A 296 7.68 -9.16 -8.90
N LEU A 297 7.82 -9.25 -7.57
CA LEU A 297 7.56 -8.15 -6.62
C LEU A 297 8.79 -7.26 -6.41
N PHE A 298 8.60 -5.95 -6.35
CA PHE A 298 9.61 -5.02 -5.84
C PHE A 298 9.42 -4.78 -4.34
N LEU A 299 10.49 -4.91 -3.55
CA LEU A 299 10.50 -4.43 -2.16
C LEU A 299 11.17 -3.07 -2.14
N VAL A 300 10.38 -2.02 -1.87
CA VAL A 300 10.83 -0.64 -2.02
C VAL A 300 10.98 0.02 -0.66
N HIS A 301 12.18 0.48 -0.37
CA HIS A 301 12.48 1.18 0.86
C HIS A 301 12.07 2.66 0.77
N HIS A 302 11.98 3.36 1.90
CA HIS A 302 11.60 4.78 1.94
C HIS A 302 12.56 5.69 1.17
N THR A 303 13.79 5.21 0.93
CA THR A 303 14.81 5.83 0.09
C THR A 303 14.57 5.69 -1.41
N CYS A 304 13.45 5.07 -1.81
CA CYS A 304 13.11 4.70 -3.19
C CYS A 304 14.09 3.70 -3.83
N GLU A 305 14.86 2.98 -3.01
CA GLU A 305 15.71 1.88 -3.45
C GLU A 305 15.01 0.55 -3.28
N THR A 306 15.35 -0.41 -4.14
CA THR A 306 14.84 -1.78 -4.04
C THR A 306 15.79 -2.66 -3.23
N THR A 307 15.25 -3.56 -2.42
CA THR A 307 16.01 -4.64 -1.78
C THR A 307 15.52 -6.00 -2.25
N LEU A 308 16.43 -6.95 -2.41
CA LEU A 308 16.08 -8.34 -2.73
C LEU A 308 15.66 -9.10 -1.47
N ASN A 309 16.16 -8.69 -0.30
CA ASN A 309 16.06 -9.42 0.98
C ASN A 309 16.30 -10.94 0.85
N GLU A 310 17.28 -11.31 0.00
CA GLU A 310 17.38 -12.65 -0.59
C GLU A 310 17.49 -13.77 0.45
N LYS A 311 18.36 -13.62 1.45
CA LYS A 311 18.58 -14.64 2.48
C LYS A 311 17.32 -14.94 3.27
N LYS A 312 16.55 -13.92 3.66
CA LYS A 312 15.33 -14.08 4.46
C LYS A 312 14.19 -14.62 3.61
N LEU A 313 14.00 -14.08 2.40
CA LEU A 313 12.96 -14.56 1.50
C LEU A 313 13.20 -15.98 1.01
N LYS A 314 14.46 -16.39 0.76
CA LYS A 314 14.76 -17.79 0.40
C LYS A 314 14.24 -18.77 1.45
N LYS A 315 14.39 -18.45 2.74
CA LYS A 315 13.87 -19.28 3.84
C LYS A 315 12.35 -19.25 3.91
N LEU A 316 11.75 -18.05 3.92
CA LEU A 316 10.30 -17.88 4.02
C LEU A 316 9.54 -18.49 2.84
N ARG A 317 10.11 -18.47 1.63
CA ARG A 317 9.52 -19.12 0.44
C ARG A 317 9.36 -20.63 0.65
N VAL A 318 10.38 -21.27 1.19
CA VAL A 318 10.38 -22.72 1.44
C VAL A 318 9.44 -23.08 2.60
N SER A 319 9.45 -22.30 3.68
CA SER A 319 8.76 -22.68 4.91
C SER A 319 7.29 -22.23 4.96
N ALA A 320 6.96 -21.08 4.34
CA ALA A 320 5.70 -20.38 4.61
C ALA A 320 4.92 -19.91 3.37
N GLN A 321 5.51 -19.75 2.17
CA GLN A 321 4.78 -19.14 1.03
C GLN A 321 3.51 -19.90 0.64
N ASP A 322 3.57 -21.23 0.57
CA ASP A 322 2.39 -22.05 0.27
C ASP A 322 1.37 -22.02 1.41
N LYS A 323 1.82 -22.09 2.68
CA LYS A 323 0.94 -21.98 3.86
C LYS A 323 0.17 -20.66 3.86
N VAL A 324 0.90 -19.55 3.67
CA VAL A 324 0.34 -18.20 3.58
C VAL A 324 -0.65 -18.13 2.42
N TRP A 325 -0.29 -18.64 1.24
CA TRP A 325 -1.18 -18.59 0.09
C TRP A 325 -2.48 -19.36 0.31
N VAL A 326 -2.40 -20.62 0.73
CA VAL A 326 -3.57 -21.47 0.98
C VAL A 326 -4.48 -20.83 2.02
N LYS A 327 -3.93 -20.43 3.18
CA LYS A 327 -4.72 -19.79 4.23
C LYS A 327 -5.35 -18.48 3.77
N THR A 328 -4.63 -17.71 2.96
CA THR A 328 -5.18 -16.48 2.38
C THR A 328 -6.36 -16.80 1.47
N GLN A 329 -6.25 -17.78 0.57
CA GLN A 329 -7.34 -18.16 -0.34
C GLN A 329 -8.55 -18.77 0.40
N GLU A 330 -8.35 -19.49 1.50
CA GLU A 330 -9.45 -19.95 2.38
C GLU A 330 -10.29 -18.77 2.91
N ILE A 331 -9.64 -17.65 3.22
CA ILE A 331 -10.29 -16.46 3.81
C ILE A 331 -10.83 -15.52 2.74
N VAL A 332 -10.03 -15.19 1.72
CA VAL A 332 -10.39 -14.19 0.71
C VAL A 332 -11.14 -14.78 -0.49
N GLY A 333 -11.05 -16.09 -0.71
CA GLY A 333 -11.50 -16.73 -1.95
C GLY A 333 -12.99 -16.57 -2.25
N SER A 334 -13.85 -16.54 -1.23
CA SER A 334 -15.30 -16.28 -1.41
C SER A 334 -15.62 -14.83 -1.76
N TYR A 335 -14.65 -13.93 -1.68
CA TYR A 335 -14.80 -12.49 -1.92
C TYR A 335 -14.17 -12.02 -3.24
N VAL A 336 -13.53 -12.91 -3.98
CA VAL A 336 -12.79 -12.63 -5.24
C VAL A 336 -13.49 -13.26 -6.43
#